data_AF-A0AAU8FS72-F1
#
_entry.id   AF-A0AAU8FS72-F1
#
_cell.length_a   1.000
_cell.length_b   1.000
_cell.length_c   1.000
_cell.angle_alpha   90.00
_cell.angle_beta   90.00
_cell.angle_gamma   90.00
#
_symmetry.space_group_name_H-M   'P 1'
#
loop_
_entity.id
_entity.type
_entity.pdbx_description
1 polymer ?
#
loop_
_entity_poly.entity_id
_entity_poly.type
_entity_poly.pdbx_seq_one_letter_code
_entity_poly.pdbx_strand_id
1 'polypeptide(L)' 'MHKIWLDINVLLDYLLRRAGFETPAIALFKEIERKEVKAFTSTINLIPTHYQLRKLATKPAARTIF' A
#
# COMPACT_ATOMS: atom_id res chain seq x y z
N MET A 1 -6.92 6.93 -20.64
CA MET A 1 -6.75 6.09 -19.43
C MET A 1 -5.28 6.10 -19.04
N HIS A 2 -4.94 6.71 -17.91
CA HIS A 2 -3.55 6.85 -17.46
C HIS A 2 -3.04 5.51 -16.89
N LYS A 3 -1.79 5.16 -17.19
CA LYS A 3 -1.15 3.94 -16.71
C LYS A 3 -0.09 4.32 -15.69
N ILE A 4 -0.12 3.69 -14.52
CA ILE A 4 0.84 3.96 -13.44
C ILE A 4 1.50 2.68 -12.95
N TRP A 5 2.71 2.83 -12.43
CA TRP A 5 3.44 1.77 -11.73
C TRP A 5 3.34 1.97 -10.22
N LEU A 6 2.93 0.92 -9.51
CA LEU A 6 2.88 0.90 -8.05
C LEU A 6 4.17 0.29 -7.50
N ASP A 7 4.95 1.14 -6.85
CA ASP A 7 6.10 0.70 -6.06
C ASP A 7 5.67 0.10 -4.71
N ILE A 8 6.57 -0.66 -4.09
CA ILE A 8 6.40 -1.26 -2.77
C ILE A 8 5.90 -0.24 -1.75
N ASN A 9 6.46 0.97 -1.74
CA ASN A 9 6.08 1.99 -0.76
C ASN A 9 4.60 2.39 -0.88
N VAL A 10 4.09 2.57 -2.10
CA VAL A 10 2.68 2.95 -2.33
C VAL A 10 1.75 1.81 -1.90
N LEU A 11 2.13 0.55 -2.16
CA LEU A 11 1.39 -0.61 -1.69
C LEU A 11 1.35 -0.66 -0.16
N LEU A 12 2.48 -0.39 0.51
CA LEU A 12 2.56 -0.37 1.97
C LEU A 12 1.79 0.81 2.58
N ASP A 13 1.84 2.00 1.96
CA ASP A 13 1.12 3.18 2.43
C ASP A 13 -0.39 2.93 2.45
N TYR A 14 -0.91 2.27 1.41
CA TYR A 14 -2.31 1.85 1.34
C TYR A 14 -2.64 0.73 2.33
N LEU A 15 -1.89 -0.37 2.32
CA LEU A 15 -2.21 -1.58 3.09
C LEU A 15 -2.00 -1.43 4.60
N LEU A 16 -1.05 -0.58 5.02
CA LEU A 16 -0.72 -0.36 6.43
C LEU A 16 -1.23 0.99 6.98
N ARG A 17 -1.86 1.82 6.14
CA ARG A 17 -2.29 3.18 6.51
C ARG A 17 -1.16 3.98 7.16
N ARG A 18 0.00 4.04 6.49
CA ARG A 18 1.17 4.74 7.05
C ARG A 18 0.85 6.21 7.28
N ALA A 19 1.13 6.67 8.50
CA ALA A 19 0.87 8.05 8.92
C ALA A 19 1.52 9.04 7.94
N GLY A 20 0.75 10.04 7.49
CA GLY A 20 1.18 11.03 6.50
C GLY A 20 0.97 10.63 5.04
N PHE A 21 0.72 9.34 4.75
CA PHE A 21 0.54 8.83 3.37
C PHE A 21 -0.80 8.12 3.13
N GLU A 22 -1.58 7.86 4.18
CA GLU A 22 -2.88 7.19 4.07
C GLU A 22 -3.85 7.90 3.11
N THR A 23 -4.08 9.20 3.29
CA THR A 23 -5.06 9.96 2.48
C THR A 23 -4.74 9.93 0.98
N PRO A 24 -3.52 10.26 0.52
CA PRO A 24 -3.20 10.17 -0.90
C PRO A 24 -3.21 8.73 -1.42
N ALA A 25 -2.77 7.74 -0.63
CA ALA A 25 -2.82 6.34 -1.03
C ALA A 25 -4.27 5.85 -1.23
N ILE A 26 -5.18 6.16 -0.30
CA ILE A 26 -6.60 5.83 -0.43
C ILE A 26 -7.21 6.51 -1.66
N ALA A 27 -6.91 7.79 -1.88
CA ALA A 27 -7.41 8.52 -3.05
C ALA A 27 -6.99 7.83 -4.36
N LEU A 28 -5.70 7.47 -4.48
CA LEU A 28 -5.17 6.76 -5.63
C LEU A 28 -5.87 5.41 -5.86
N PHE A 29 -6.07 4.61 -4.81
CA PHE A 29 -6.73 3.33 -4.93
C PHE A 29 -8.21 3.45 -5.30
N LYS A 30 -8.90 4.51 -4.86
CA LYS A 30 -10.26 4.82 -5.32
C LYS A 30 -10.30 5.15 -6.81
N GLU A 31 -9.32 5.88 -7.35
CA GLU A 31 -9.21 6.14 -8.80
C GLU A 31 -8.97 4.84 -9.60
N ILE A 32 -8.18 3.92 -9.04
CA ILE A 32 -7.96 2.59 -9.62
C ILE A 32 -9.27 1.78 -9.62
N GLU A 33 -10.01 1.76 -8.50
CA GLU A 33 -11.31 1.09 -8.39
C GLU A 33 -12.35 1.65 -9.38
N ARG A 34 -12.38 2.97 -9.55
CA ARG A 34 -13.23 3.65 -10.55
C ARG A 34 -12.76 3.44 -12.00
N LYS A 35 -11.65 2.73 -12.21
CA LYS A 35 -11.02 2.48 -13.53
C LYS A 35 -10.57 3.77 -14.25
N GLU A 36 -10.40 4.87 -13.52
CA GLU A 36 -9.88 6.14 -14.04
C GLU A 36 -8.37 5.99 -14.33
N VAL A 37 -7.69 5.20 -13.50
CA VAL A 37 -6.27 4.89 -13.59
C VAL A 37 -6.07 3.38 -13.67
N LYS A 38 -5.21 2.93 -14.59
CA LYS A 38 -4.80 1.53 -14.67
C LYS A 38 -3.43 1.35 -14.00
N ALA A 39 -3.43 0.65 -12.86
CA ALA A 39 -2.22 0.38 -12.10
C ALA A 39 -1.58 -0.96 -12.47
N PHE A 40 -0.26 -1.01 -12.37
CA PHE A 40 0.56 -2.21 -12.56
C PHE A 40 1.58 -2.31 -11.43
N THR A 41 1.99 -3.54 -11.10
CA THR A 41 3.14 -3.80 -10.23
C THR A 41 3.81 -5.10 -10.65
N SER A 42 5.01 -5.39 -10.14
CA SER A 42 5.71 -6.63 -10.42
C SER A 42 5.53 -7.64 -9.29
N THR A 43 5.64 -8.93 -9.61
CA THR A 43 5.78 -9.98 -8.60
C THR A 43 6.98 -9.74 -7.68
N ILE A 44 8.05 -9.13 -8.21
CA ILE A 44 9.24 -8.72 -7.46
C ILE A 44 8.89 -7.70 -6.38
N ASN A 45 7.92 -6.80 -6.61
CA ASN A 45 7.42 -5.87 -5.60
C ASN A 45 6.49 -6.55 -4.59
N LEU A 46 5.74 -7.58 -5.00
CA LEU A 46 4.80 -8.28 -4.11
C LEU A 46 5.50 -9.10 -3.02
N ILE A 47 6.64 -9.73 -3.32
CA ILE A 47 7.40 -10.53 -2.34
C ILE A 47 7.85 -9.71 -1.11
N PRO A 48 8.58 -8.58 -1.24
CA PRO A 48 8.97 -7.76 -0.12
C PRO A 48 7.77 -7.07 0.53
N THR A 49 6.74 -6.68 -0.24
CA THR A 49 5.49 -6.15 0.32
C THR A 49 4.88 -7.16 1.30
N HIS A 50 4.69 -8.41 0.86
CA HIS A 50 4.17 -9.49 1.71
C HIS A 50 5.05 -9.75 2.95
N TYR A 51 6.37 -9.76 2.79
CA TYR A 51 7.30 -9.93 3.91
C TYR A 51 7.13 -8.82 4.96
N GLN A 52 7.06 -7.56 4.53
CA GLN A 52 6.87 -6.42 5.43
C GLN A 52 5.51 -6.47 6.13
N LEU A 53 4.44 -6.79 5.39
CA LEU A 53 3.10 -6.96 5.97
C LEU A 53 3.09 -8.04 7.05
N ARG A 54 3.71 -9.20 6.81
CA ARG A 54 3.80 -10.28 7.80
C ARG A 54 4.57 -9.85 9.05
N LYS A 55 5.72 -9.19 8.88
CA LYS A 55 6.55 -8.71 10.00
C LYS A 55 5.82 -7.69 10.88
N LEU A 56 4.94 -6.90 10.28
CA LEU A 56 4.18 -5.87 10.99
C LEU A 56 2.86 -6.41 11.55
N ALA A 57 2.21 -7.37 10.88
CA ALA A 57 1.00 -8.04 11.34
C ALA A 57 1.24 -8.98 12.54
N THR A 58 2.44 -9.55 12.68
CA THR A 58 2.83 -10.34 13.88
C THR A 58 3.27 -9.48 15.06
N LYS A 59 3.22 -8.14 14.96
CA LYS A 59 3.24 -7.22 16.10
C LYS A 59 1.78 -6.80 16.39
N PRO A 60 1.03 -7.46 17.29
CA PRO A 60 -0.42 -7.29 17.40
C PRO A 60 -0.88 -5.86 17.69
N ALA A 61 -0.02 -5.04 18.27
CA ALA A 61 -0.21 -3.63 18.51
C ALA A 61 1.19 -3.11 18.84
N ALA A 62 1.92 -2.55 17.88
CA ALA A 62 3.27 -2.08 18.22
C ALA A 62 3.29 -0.82 19.11
N ARG A 63 2.11 -0.26 19.46
CA ARG A 63 1.86 0.70 20.56
C ARG A 63 0.44 1.27 20.41
N THR A 64 -0.56 0.72 21.10
CA THR A 64 -1.72 1.55 21.44
C THR A 64 -1.34 2.53 22.56
N ILE A 65 -0.42 2.17 23.43
CA ILE A 65 -0.10 2.88 24.67
C ILE A 65 1.36 2.52 25.00
N PHE A 66 2.09 3.45 25.62
CA PHE A 66 3.50 3.44 26.05
C PHE A 66 4.50 4.02 25.05
#